data_AF-G2FUM0-F1
#
_entry.id   AF-G2FUM0-F1
#
_cell.length_a   1.000
_cell.length_b   1.000
_cell.length_c   1.000
_cell.angle_alpha   90.00
_cell.angle_beta   90.00
_cell.angle_gamma   90.00
#
_symmetry.space_group_name_H-M   'P 1'
#
loop_
_entity.id
_entity.type
_entity.pdbx_description
1 polymer ?
#
loop_
_entity_poly.entity_id
_entity_poly.type
_entity_poly.pdbx_seq_one_letter_code
_entity_poly.pdbx_strand_id
1 'polypeptide(L)'
;MKILVYPQKYALTMSSTPGIRLSAQYEKANGQGQYSANKGNIEYSASSGRLLTWDNAGGKITEKGTRAEFPSGTPAYWSPLNMVSQFSTNKQSEIPISITASQNGTKVAEKRVIIHFDGSTFFTVEPSVDVIITDSLQLPSPNADTIDEAVSQAVKSQGKSYLAGEVVTEGHIILDSEEKDGQVKVYTIASIGWFGFENGIFTTVSGSGAIPTVMTFSQNESGAYVLLQYQEPQDGALYLGSLKKMFPQKLWPEVLTEGKQYSELVTQKEEQAAAYLKSIGRDAKVSAGYVERKLVDINVEASNKLFAELTKHNSFLNSCPYWIGSRELVENGVRYIYKTTQSKTADGYDLIIFQKNKEDGSIVTESKFKIVGNEPQLID
;
A
#
# COMPACT_ATOMS: atom_id res chain seq x y z
N MET A 1 23.26 -4.54 -9.98
CA MET A 1 22.08 -3.71 -10.28
C MET A 1 21.15 -4.54 -11.12
N LYS A 2 19.94 -4.82 -10.63
CA LYS A 2 18.87 -5.49 -11.38
C LYS A 2 17.85 -4.43 -11.82
N ILE A 3 17.27 -4.58 -13.00
CA ILE A 3 16.23 -3.67 -13.51
C ILE A 3 14.93 -4.44 -13.63
N LEU A 4 13.92 -4.01 -12.89
CA LEU A 4 12.58 -4.56 -12.99
C LEU A 4 11.78 -3.76 -14.00
N VAL A 5 11.09 -4.47 -14.90
CA VAL A 5 10.36 -3.85 -16.01
C VAL A 5 8.91 -4.32 -16.05
N TYR A 6 7.98 -3.36 -16.16
CA TYR A 6 6.55 -3.65 -16.31
C TYR A 6 5.86 -2.59 -17.16
N PRO A 7 4.97 -2.96 -18.09
CA PRO A 7 4.80 -4.29 -18.67
C PRO A 7 5.96 -4.60 -19.63
N GLN A 8 6.08 -5.85 -20.07
CA GLN A 8 7.03 -6.20 -21.14
C GLN A 8 6.69 -5.51 -22.46
N LYS A 9 5.40 -5.44 -22.78
CA LYS A 9 4.86 -4.94 -24.04
C LYS A 9 3.88 -3.81 -23.75
N TYR A 10 4.09 -2.68 -24.42
CA TYR A 10 3.37 -1.44 -24.17
C TYR A 10 2.90 -0.79 -25.48
N ALA A 11 1.72 -0.17 -25.45
CA ALA A 11 1.21 0.72 -26.48
C ALA A 11 0.56 1.95 -25.82
N LEU A 12 0.57 3.10 -26.50
CA LEU A 12 -0.02 4.34 -25.96
C LEU A 12 -1.52 4.23 -25.63
N THR A 13 -2.22 3.27 -26.24
CA THR A 13 -3.64 3.00 -25.99
C THR A 13 -3.89 2.18 -24.72
N MET A 14 -2.84 1.64 -24.07
CA MET A 14 -2.99 0.90 -22.81
C MET A 14 -3.20 1.88 -21.65
N SER A 15 -4.33 1.76 -20.96
CA SER A 15 -4.74 2.67 -19.88
C SER A 15 -4.22 2.30 -18.49
N SER A 16 -3.67 1.10 -18.31
CA SER A 16 -3.23 0.59 -17.01
C SER A 16 -1.87 1.14 -16.53
N THR A 17 -1.11 1.80 -17.40
CA THR A 17 0.19 2.43 -17.07
C THR A 17 0.49 3.53 -18.09
N PRO A 18 1.16 4.63 -17.71
CA PRO A 18 1.54 5.70 -18.64
C PRO A 18 2.76 5.37 -19.50
N GLY A 19 3.39 4.21 -19.28
CA GLY A 19 4.59 3.77 -19.99
C GLY A 19 5.13 2.45 -19.47
N ILE A 20 6.27 2.03 -20.02
CA ILE A 20 7.10 0.94 -19.51
C ILE A 20 7.80 1.43 -18.25
N ARG A 21 7.40 0.92 -17.10
CA ARG A 21 8.03 1.15 -15.81
C ARG A 21 9.39 0.47 -15.76
N LEU A 22 10.40 1.21 -15.31
CA LEU A 22 11.78 0.79 -15.09
C LEU A 22 12.12 1.06 -13.62
N SER A 23 12.40 0.01 -12.85
CA SER A 23 12.78 0.13 -11.45
C SER A 23 14.16 -0.47 -11.23
N ALA A 24 15.16 0.39 -11.03
CA ALA A 24 16.52 -0.05 -10.74
C ALA A 24 16.68 -0.41 -9.26
N GLN A 25 17.09 -1.65 -9.00
CA GLN A 25 17.50 -2.13 -7.68
C GLN A 25 19.02 -2.21 -7.66
N TYR A 26 19.63 -1.33 -6.86
CA TYR A 26 21.07 -1.30 -6.65
C TYR A 26 21.39 -1.59 -5.19
N GLU A 27 21.76 -2.83 -4.90
CA GLU A 27 22.24 -3.26 -3.58
C GLU A 27 23.76 -3.15 -3.52
N LYS A 28 24.28 -2.65 -2.40
CA LYS A 28 25.71 -2.71 -2.06
C LYS A 28 25.86 -3.80 -1.01
N ALA A 29 26.69 -4.79 -1.27
CA ALA A 29 27.06 -5.75 -0.24
C ALA A 29 27.90 -5.02 0.81
N ASN A 30 27.36 -4.84 2.02
CA ASN A 30 28.18 -4.55 3.18
C ASN A 30 28.96 -5.85 3.44
N GLY A 31 30.25 -5.78 3.81
CA GLY A 31 31.12 -6.94 4.05
C GLY A 31 30.71 -7.88 5.19
N GLN A 32 29.44 -7.88 5.61
CA GLN A 32 28.80 -8.74 6.59
C GLN A 32 27.54 -9.44 6.05
N GLY A 33 27.25 -9.36 4.75
CA GLY A 33 26.13 -10.10 4.13
C GLY A 33 24.73 -9.55 4.44
N GLN A 34 24.62 -8.37 5.05
CA GLN A 34 23.36 -7.63 5.14
C GLN A 34 23.19 -6.74 3.90
N TYR A 35 22.05 -6.83 3.23
CA TYR A 35 21.68 -5.96 2.11
C TYR A 35 20.94 -4.73 2.64
N SER A 36 21.38 -3.52 2.30
CA SER A 36 20.68 -2.28 2.63
C SER A 36 20.25 -1.52 1.37
N ALA A 37 19.01 -1.02 1.37
CA ALA A 37 18.51 -0.13 0.31
C ALA A 37 19.41 1.12 0.24
N ASN A 38 20.01 1.32 -0.92
CA ASN A 38 21.14 2.23 -1.03
C ASN A 38 20.67 3.68 -1.20
N LYS A 39 21.19 4.62 -0.40
CA LYS A 39 20.88 6.06 -0.49
C LYS A 39 21.65 6.74 -1.65
N GLY A 40 21.46 6.24 -2.87
CA GLY A 40 22.05 6.79 -4.10
C GLY A 40 21.00 7.33 -5.06
N ASN A 41 21.46 7.97 -6.13
CA ASN A 41 20.60 8.38 -7.24
C ASN A 41 20.79 7.46 -8.45
N ILE A 42 19.72 7.27 -9.20
CA ILE A 42 19.69 6.52 -10.45
C ILE A 42 19.34 7.49 -11.58
N GLU A 43 20.24 7.65 -12.54
CA GLU A 43 19.99 8.36 -13.79
C GLU A 43 19.46 7.39 -14.84
N TYR A 44 18.38 7.76 -15.51
CA TYR A 44 17.85 7.07 -16.68
C TYR A 44 18.05 7.99 -17.88
N SER A 45 18.54 7.44 -19.00
CA SER A 45 18.73 8.18 -20.26
C SER A 45 18.27 7.32 -21.43
N ALA A 46 17.23 7.76 -22.12
CA ALA A 46 16.72 7.12 -23.32
C ALA A 46 17.23 7.83 -24.58
N SER A 47 17.55 7.08 -25.64
CA SER A 47 17.90 7.66 -26.94
C SER A 47 16.73 8.39 -27.61
N SER A 48 15.50 7.99 -27.27
CA SER A 48 14.26 8.57 -27.77
C SER A 48 13.08 8.26 -26.83
N GLY A 49 11.94 8.91 -27.06
CA GLY A 49 10.78 8.86 -26.16
C GLY A 49 10.92 9.81 -24.97
N ARG A 50 10.08 9.63 -23.93
CA ARG A 50 10.07 10.47 -22.74
C ARG A 50 10.04 9.63 -21.48
N LEU A 51 10.85 10.02 -20.50
CA LEU A 51 10.81 9.55 -19.13
C LEU A 51 9.77 10.36 -18.36
N LEU A 52 8.98 9.65 -17.56
CA LEU A 52 7.86 10.16 -16.81
C LEU A 52 7.96 9.68 -15.36
N THR A 53 7.34 10.43 -14.45
CA THR A 53 6.94 9.94 -13.14
C THR A 53 5.42 9.80 -13.10
N TRP A 54 4.95 8.77 -12.42
CA TRP A 54 3.52 8.54 -12.25
C TRP A 54 3.16 8.44 -10.78
N ASP A 55 2.25 9.30 -10.35
CA ASP A 55 1.58 9.17 -9.07
C ASP A 55 0.38 8.24 -9.25
N ASN A 56 0.50 7.00 -8.78
CA ASN A 56 -0.52 5.97 -8.91
C ASN A 56 -1.78 6.27 -8.08
N ALA A 57 -1.71 7.13 -7.06
CA ALA A 57 -2.85 7.50 -6.23
C ALA A 57 -3.67 8.65 -6.84
N GLY A 58 -2.99 9.63 -7.45
CA GLY A 58 -3.63 10.80 -8.09
C GLY A 58 -3.77 10.72 -9.61
N GLY A 59 -3.21 9.69 -10.26
CA GLY A 59 -3.16 9.56 -11.72
C GLY A 59 -2.26 10.58 -12.43
N LYS A 60 -1.54 11.42 -11.68
CA LYS A 60 -0.75 12.53 -12.22
C LYS A 60 0.51 12.02 -12.89
N ILE A 61 0.67 12.34 -14.17
CA ILE A 61 1.85 12.05 -14.97
C ILE A 61 2.68 13.33 -15.08
N THR A 62 3.99 13.25 -14.81
CA THR A 62 4.92 14.37 -14.99
C THR A 62 6.03 13.96 -15.94
N GLU A 63 6.18 14.68 -17.05
CA GLU A 63 7.26 14.47 -18.00
C GLU A 63 8.60 14.99 -17.47
N LYS A 64 9.67 14.22 -17.67
CA LYS A 64 11.05 14.52 -17.25
C LYS A 64 12.04 14.61 -18.42
N GLY A 65 11.60 14.49 -19.67
CA GLY A 65 12.44 14.54 -20.86
C GLY A 65 13.09 13.20 -21.22
N THR A 66 14.18 13.20 -21.99
CA THR A 66 14.90 11.97 -22.40
C THR A 66 15.91 11.49 -21.35
N ARG A 67 16.23 12.32 -20.36
CA ARG A 67 17.17 12.02 -19.28
C ARG A 67 16.63 12.57 -17.96
N ALA A 68 16.65 11.75 -16.91
CA ALA A 68 16.17 12.14 -15.59
C ALA A 68 16.87 11.35 -14.49
N GLU A 69 17.07 11.99 -13.35
CA GLU A 69 17.66 11.40 -12.15
C GLU A 69 16.60 11.24 -11.07
N PHE A 70 16.60 10.09 -10.41
CA PHE A 70 15.64 9.76 -9.34
C PHE A 70 16.35 9.18 -8.13
N PRO A 71 15.81 9.39 -6.91
CA PRO A 71 16.26 8.66 -5.73
C PRO A 71 16.14 7.15 -5.96
N SER A 72 17.11 6.37 -5.47
CA SER A 72 17.04 4.90 -5.53
C SER A 72 15.73 4.36 -4.95
N GLY A 73 15.18 3.32 -5.58
CA GLY A 73 13.85 2.79 -5.25
C GLY A 73 12.68 3.52 -5.92
N THR A 74 12.90 4.70 -6.52
CA THR A 74 11.88 5.40 -7.30
C THR A 74 11.83 4.86 -8.73
N PRO A 75 10.67 4.38 -9.22
CA PRO A 75 10.53 3.93 -10.59
C PRO A 75 10.48 5.09 -11.58
N ALA A 76 11.10 4.92 -12.74
CA ALA A 76 10.90 5.76 -13.91
C ALA A 76 9.92 5.08 -14.88
N TYR A 77 9.16 5.85 -15.65
CA TYR A 77 8.30 5.30 -16.71
C TYR A 77 8.77 5.82 -18.05
N TRP A 78 9.08 4.95 -19.00
CA TRP A 78 9.39 5.34 -20.37
C TRP A 78 8.14 5.23 -21.24
N SER A 79 7.86 6.27 -22.04
CA SER A 79 6.73 6.30 -22.95
C SER A 79 7.16 6.85 -24.31
N PRO A 80 6.61 6.37 -25.44
CA PRO A 80 6.93 6.86 -26.78
C PRO A 80 6.25 8.20 -27.09
N LEU A 81 5.89 9.00 -26.06
CA LEU A 81 5.32 10.33 -26.23
C LEU A 81 6.20 11.19 -27.13
N ASN A 82 5.57 11.94 -28.03
CA ASN A 82 6.22 12.77 -29.04
C ASN A 82 7.07 12.02 -30.09
N MET A 83 7.03 10.67 -30.12
CA MET A 83 7.61 9.86 -31.19
C MET A 83 6.59 9.45 -32.26
N VAL A 84 5.29 9.64 -32.00
CA VAL A 84 4.19 9.19 -32.88
C VAL A 84 4.30 9.78 -34.30
N SER A 85 4.83 11.00 -34.45
CA SER A 85 5.08 11.61 -35.76
C SER A 85 6.30 11.03 -36.49
N GLN A 86 7.29 10.49 -35.76
CA GLN A 86 8.52 9.92 -36.28
C GLN A 86 8.37 8.45 -36.70
N PHE A 87 7.38 7.73 -36.16
CA PHE A 87 7.05 6.35 -36.53
C PHE A 87 6.07 6.22 -37.71
N SER A 88 5.81 7.32 -38.42
CA SER A 88 5.03 7.36 -39.67
C SER A 88 5.67 6.60 -40.85
N THR A 89 6.87 6.03 -40.64
CA THR A 89 7.47 5.07 -41.57
C THR A 89 7.56 3.71 -40.86
N ASN A 90 7.00 2.66 -41.47
CA ASN A 90 7.00 1.25 -41.00
C ASN A 90 8.42 0.66 -40.84
N LYS A 91 9.28 1.26 -40.01
CA LYS A 91 10.65 0.81 -39.76
C LYS A 91 10.76 0.40 -38.29
N GLN A 92 11.05 -0.87 -38.09
CA GLN A 92 11.47 -1.40 -36.80
C GLN A 92 12.65 -0.57 -36.27
N SER A 93 12.64 -0.28 -34.98
CA SER A 93 13.64 0.57 -34.34
C SER A 93 13.94 0.10 -32.93
N GLU A 94 15.21 0.17 -32.55
CA GLU A 94 15.67 -0.10 -31.20
C GLU A 94 15.81 1.20 -30.40
N ILE A 95 15.34 1.17 -29.16
CA ILE A 95 15.33 2.31 -28.26
C ILE A 95 16.12 1.91 -27.00
N PRO A 96 17.44 2.12 -27.00
CA PRO A 96 18.25 1.87 -25.82
C PRO A 96 17.96 2.88 -24.70
N ILE A 97 17.76 2.36 -23.49
CA ILE A 97 17.70 3.12 -22.25
C ILE A 97 18.88 2.74 -21.38
N SER A 98 19.75 3.69 -21.11
CA SER A 98 20.87 3.54 -20.17
C SER A 98 20.41 3.91 -18.77
N ILE A 99 20.75 3.06 -17.80
CA ILE A 99 20.39 3.23 -16.39
C ILE A 99 21.69 3.21 -15.60
N THR A 100 22.01 4.32 -14.96
CA THR A 100 23.29 4.55 -14.27
C THR A 100 23.04 4.82 -12.80
N ALA A 101 23.64 4.03 -11.93
CA ALA A 101 23.66 4.29 -10.49
C ALA A 101 24.91 5.10 -10.12
N SER A 102 24.73 6.15 -9.32
CA SER A 102 25.81 6.99 -8.82
C SER A 102 25.78 7.10 -7.29
N GLN A 103 26.95 7.07 -6.67
CA GLN A 103 27.16 7.34 -5.24
C GLN A 103 28.15 8.48 -5.07
N ASN A 104 27.79 9.50 -4.28
CA ASN A 104 28.65 10.66 -4.03
C ASN A 104 29.23 11.26 -5.34
N GLY A 105 28.41 11.35 -6.39
CA GLY A 105 28.82 11.86 -7.71
C GLY A 105 29.66 10.89 -8.56
N THR A 106 29.96 9.69 -8.07
CA THR A 106 30.73 8.67 -8.81
C THR A 106 29.82 7.58 -9.34
N LYS A 107 29.96 7.23 -10.62
CA LYS A 107 29.24 6.12 -11.25
C LYS A 107 29.69 4.77 -10.66
N VAL A 108 28.73 4.00 -10.14
CA VAL A 108 28.99 2.71 -9.47
C VAL A 108 28.38 1.51 -10.19
N ALA A 109 27.41 1.72 -11.08
CA ALA A 109 26.89 0.68 -11.96
C ALA A 109 26.21 1.30 -13.19
N GLU A 110 26.18 0.55 -14.29
CA GLU A 110 25.38 0.87 -15.48
C GLU A 110 24.76 -0.39 -16.05
N LYS A 111 23.51 -0.30 -16.48
CA LYS A 111 22.81 -1.33 -17.24
C LYS A 111 22.06 -0.69 -18.41
N ARG A 112 21.67 -1.52 -19.37
CA ARG A 112 20.88 -1.10 -20.52
C ARG A 112 19.62 -1.94 -20.62
N VAL A 113 18.52 -1.28 -20.95
CA VAL A 113 17.26 -1.90 -21.37
C VAL A 113 17.07 -1.55 -22.84
N ILE A 114 16.79 -2.55 -23.68
CA ILE A 114 16.49 -2.34 -25.10
C ILE A 114 14.99 -2.50 -25.29
N ILE A 115 14.37 -1.50 -25.92
CA ILE A 115 12.96 -1.54 -26.29
C ILE A 115 12.85 -1.58 -27.81
N HIS A 116 12.15 -2.58 -28.33
CA HIS A 116 11.90 -2.78 -29.75
C HIS A 116 10.54 -2.22 -30.13
N PHE A 117 10.52 -1.29 -31.08
CA PHE A 117 9.28 -0.91 -31.78
C PHE A 117 9.06 -1.85 -32.97
N ASP A 118 7.90 -2.50 -33.00
CA ASP A 118 7.60 -3.52 -34.03
C ASP A 118 7.24 -2.94 -35.41
N GLY A 119 7.19 -1.62 -35.55
CA GLY A 119 6.79 -0.93 -36.78
C GLY A 119 5.28 -0.71 -36.88
N SER A 120 4.49 -1.10 -35.87
CA SER A 120 3.05 -0.90 -35.80
C SER A 120 2.66 0.00 -34.61
N THR A 121 2.28 -0.57 -33.47
CA THR A 121 1.79 0.17 -32.29
C THR A 121 2.46 -0.25 -30.99
N PHE A 122 3.23 -1.34 -30.99
CA PHE A 122 3.77 -1.90 -29.76
C PHE A 122 5.28 -1.69 -29.60
N PHE A 123 5.65 -1.48 -28.35
CA PHE A 123 7.00 -1.38 -27.84
C PHE A 123 7.23 -2.55 -26.90
N THR A 124 8.23 -3.37 -27.18
CA THR A 124 8.51 -4.59 -26.41
C THR A 124 9.92 -4.56 -25.85
N VAL A 125 10.05 -4.80 -24.55
CA VAL A 125 11.34 -4.86 -23.87
C VAL A 125 12.01 -6.18 -24.19
N GLU A 126 13.27 -6.10 -24.61
CA GLU A 126 14.14 -7.27 -24.79
C GLU A 126 14.57 -7.82 -23.42
N PRO A 127 14.25 -9.09 -23.12
CA PRO A 127 14.75 -9.74 -21.91
C PRO A 127 16.27 -9.84 -21.93
N SER A 128 16.90 -9.64 -20.77
CA SER A 128 18.33 -9.91 -20.59
C SER A 128 18.61 -10.32 -19.15
N VAL A 129 19.80 -10.85 -18.87
CA VAL A 129 20.18 -11.36 -17.53
C VAL A 129 19.94 -10.35 -16.40
N ASP A 130 20.05 -9.05 -16.69
CA ASP A 130 19.87 -7.98 -15.71
C ASP A 130 18.51 -7.28 -15.78
N VAL A 131 17.63 -7.70 -16.70
CA VAL A 131 16.32 -7.10 -16.97
C VAL A 131 15.24 -8.15 -16.69
N ILE A 132 14.57 -7.97 -15.56
CA ILE A 132 13.52 -8.87 -15.08
C ILE A 132 12.17 -8.26 -15.46
N ILE A 133 11.46 -8.94 -16.35
CA ILE A 133 10.07 -8.60 -16.70
C ILE A 133 9.17 -9.07 -15.56
N THR A 134 8.33 -8.18 -15.01
CA THR A 134 7.32 -8.51 -14.01
C THR A 134 5.92 -8.46 -14.62
N ASP A 135 4.96 -9.17 -14.01
CA ASP A 135 3.56 -9.21 -14.48
C ASP A 135 2.64 -8.21 -13.76
N SER A 136 3.16 -7.38 -12.85
CA SER A 136 2.38 -6.35 -12.16
C SER A 136 3.18 -5.09 -11.81
N LEU A 137 2.46 -3.98 -11.56
CA LEU A 137 3.00 -2.71 -11.03
C LEU A 137 3.52 -2.80 -9.59
N GLN A 138 3.33 -3.94 -8.91
CA GLN A 138 3.97 -4.13 -7.61
C GLN A 138 5.47 -4.32 -7.83
N LEU A 139 6.29 -3.54 -7.10
CA LEU A 139 7.68 -3.95 -6.93
C LEU A 139 7.62 -5.40 -6.37
N PRO A 140 8.47 -6.33 -6.85
CA PRO A 140 8.75 -7.51 -6.05
C PRO A 140 9.10 -6.98 -4.67
N SER A 141 8.43 -7.50 -3.64
CA SER A 141 8.82 -7.23 -2.26
C SER A 141 10.33 -7.38 -2.15
N PRO A 142 11.01 -6.55 -1.34
CA PRO A 142 12.43 -6.74 -1.07
C PRO A 142 12.64 -8.23 -0.74
N ASN A 143 13.65 -8.84 -1.37
CA ASN A 143 13.93 -10.27 -1.23
C ASN A 143 13.77 -10.65 0.25
N ALA A 144 12.78 -11.49 0.55
CA ALA A 144 12.68 -12.08 1.87
C ALA A 144 13.75 -13.17 1.91
N ASP A 145 14.83 -12.90 2.64
CA ASP A 145 15.95 -13.82 2.78
C ASP A 145 15.54 -15.00 3.70
N THR A 146 14.46 -14.81 4.48
CA THR A 146 13.86 -15.84 5.34
C THR A 146 12.38 -16.08 5.04
N ILE A 147 11.89 -17.26 5.41
CA ILE A 147 10.47 -17.61 5.28
C ILE A 147 9.57 -16.73 6.17
N ASP A 148 10.08 -16.30 7.32
CA ASP A 148 9.40 -15.40 8.25
C ASP A 148 9.13 -14.03 7.61
N GLU A 149 10.17 -13.43 7.01
CA GLU A 149 10.02 -12.20 6.25
C GLU A 149 9.06 -12.37 5.07
N ALA A 150 9.10 -13.52 4.39
CA ALA A 150 8.22 -13.80 3.26
C ALA A 150 6.75 -13.86 3.68
N VAL A 151 6.47 -14.48 4.83
CA VAL A 151 5.16 -14.50 5.47
C VAL A 151 4.75 -13.07 5.86
N SER A 152 5.58 -12.32 6.58
CA SER A 152 5.28 -10.92 6.95
C SER A 152 4.89 -10.07 5.74
N GLN A 153 5.65 -10.17 4.65
CA GLN A 153 5.37 -9.43 3.41
C GLN A 153 4.08 -9.90 2.73
N ALA A 154 3.81 -11.21 2.71
CA ALA A 154 2.58 -11.77 2.15
C ALA A 154 1.35 -11.26 2.93
N VAL A 155 1.40 -11.28 4.26
CA VAL A 155 0.32 -10.77 5.13
C VAL A 155 0.08 -9.29 4.89
N LYS A 156 1.13 -8.45 4.88
CA LYS A 156 0.99 -7.00 4.58
C LYS A 156 0.42 -6.74 3.19
N SER A 157 0.79 -7.54 2.19
CA SER A 157 0.30 -7.40 0.82
C SER A 157 -1.21 -7.69 0.74
N GLN A 158 -1.66 -8.77 1.40
CA GLN A 158 -3.08 -9.11 1.52
C GLN A 158 -3.88 -7.99 2.19
N GLY A 159 -3.26 -7.30 3.16
CA GLY A 159 -3.84 -6.18 3.90
C GLY A 159 -4.29 -4.98 3.07
N LYS A 160 -3.83 -4.85 1.82
CA LYS A 160 -4.23 -3.76 0.91
C LYS A 160 -5.69 -3.84 0.45
N SER A 161 -6.36 -4.96 0.69
CA SER A 161 -7.80 -5.12 0.44
C SER A 161 -8.69 -4.44 1.49
N TYR A 162 -8.15 -4.13 2.67
CA TYR A 162 -8.88 -3.43 3.73
C TYR A 162 -8.87 -1.91 3.52
N LEU A 163 -9.76 -1.21 4.24
CA LEU A 163 -9.80 0.25 4.26
C LEU A 163 -8.44 0.79 4.72
N ALA A 164 -7.75 1.54 3.87
CA ALA A 164 -6.43 2.06 4.19
C ALA A 164 -6.47 3.00 5.41
N GLY A 165 -5.54 2.78 6.33
CA GLY A 165 -5.13 3.73 7.35
C GLY A 165 -3.84 4.44 6.92
N GLU A 166 -3.09 4.89 7.90
CA GLU A 166 -1.81 5.57 7.71
C GLU A 166 -0.65 4.59 7.49
N VAL A 167 -0.62 3.49 8.23
CA VAL A 167 0.38 2.43 8.09
C VAL A 167 -0.24 1.05 8.21
N VAL A 168 0.17 0.11 7.36
CA VAL A 168 -0.19 -1.30 7.47
C VAL A 168 0.81 -2.03 8.36
N THR A 169 0.30 -2.79 9.30
CA THR A 169 1.04 -3.66 10.21
C THR A 169 0.48 -5.07 10.13
N GLU A 170 1.26 -6.04 10.57
CA GLU A 170 0.81 -7.42 10.68
C GLU A 170 1.35 -8.07 11.95
N GLY A 171 0.71 -9.16 12.35
CA GLY A 171 1.33 -10.14 13.20
C GLY A 171 1.12 -11.51 12.59
N HIS A 172 2.08 -12.40 12.77
CA HIS A 172 1.96 -13.79 12.36
C HIS A 172 2.68 -14.73 13.33
N ILE A 173 2.22 -15.98 13.33
CA ILE A 173 2.86 -17.10 14.01
C ILE A 173 2.95 -18.24 13.03
N ILE A 174 4.16 -18.76 12.81
CA ILE A 174 4.38 -19.98 12.05
C ILE A 174 4.15 -21.17 12.98
N LEU A 175 3.12 -21.96 12.69
CA LEU A 175 2.79 -23.18 13.44
C LEU A 175 3.63 -24.37 12.96
N ASP A 176 3.85 -24.45 11.64
CA ASP A 176 4.63 -25.51 11.01
C ASP A 176 4.99 -25.12 9.57
N SER A 177 5.94 -25.84 8.98
CA SER A 177 6.32 -25.71 7.58
C SER A 177 6.65 -27.06 6.96
N GLU A 178 6.26 -27.25 5.70
CA GLU A 178 6.59 -28.44 4.91
C GLU A 178 7.29 -28.01 3.62
N GLU A 179 8.46 -28.59 3.36
CA GLU A 179 9.17 -28.40 2.10
C GLU A 179 8.99 -29.63 1.20
N LYS A 180 8.52 -29.39 -0.02
CA LYS A 180 8.33 -30.45 -1.01
C LYS A 180 8.43 -29.88 -2.43
N ASP A 181 9.16 -30.58 -3.30
CA ASP A 181 9.30 -30.24 -4.73
C ASP A 181 9.75 -28.78 -4.96
N GLY A 182 10.65 -28.26 -4.11
CA GLY A 182 11.17 -26.88 -4.19
C GLY A 182 10.17 -25.80 -3.76
N GLN A 183 9.07 -26.20 -3.13
CA GLN A 183 8.09 -25.29 -2.54
C GLN A 183 8.06 -25.44 -1.02
N VAL A 184 7.90 -24.32 -0.34
CA VAL A 184 7.72 -24.27 1.12
C VAL A 184 6.28 -23.88 1.41
N LYS A 185 5.54 -24.81 2.00
CA LYS A 185 4.20 -24.56 2.52
C LYS A 185 4.30 -24.22 4.00
N VAL A 186 3.71 -23.12 4.40
CA VAL A 186 3.74 -22.60 5.76
C VAL A 186 2.33 -22.55 6.32
N TYR A 187 2.15 -23.12 7.50
CA TYR A 187 0.90 -23.11 8.25
C TYR A 187 1.01 -22.02 9.32
N THR A 188 0.16 -21.00 9.24
CA THR A 188 0.27 -19.81 10.08
C THR A 188 -1.04 -19.45 10.75
N ILE A 189 -0.96 -18.63 11.79
CA ILE A 189 -2.04 -17.75 12.21
C ILE A 189 -1.57 -16.32 11.95
N ALA A 190 -2.31 -15.55 11.16
CA ALA A 190 -1.95 -14.22 10.74
C ALA A 190 -3.03 -13.19 11.09
N SER A 191 -2.64 -11.95 11.30
CA SER A 191 -3.53 -10.82 11.56
C SER A 191 -2.97 -9.56 10.92
N ILE A 192 -3.85 -8.75 10.34
CA ILE A 192 -3.49 -7.48 9.69
C ILE A 192 -4.11 -6.33 10.47
N GLY A 193 -3.43 -5.19 10.55
CA GLY A 193 -3.98 -3.96 11.10
C GLY A 193 -3.49 -2.73 10.35
N TRP A 194 -4.42 -1.97 9.76
CA TRP A 194 -4.16 -0.60 9.37
C TRP A 194 -4.30 0.30 10.59
N PHE A 195 -3.25 1.03 10.90
CA PHE A 195 -3.23 1.99 12.00
C PHE A 195 -3.50 3.40 11.51
N GLY A 196 -4.21 4.17 12.32
CA GLY A 196 -4.49 5.59 12.11
C GLY A 196 -4.77 6.26 13.45
N PHE A 197 -4.77 7.58 13.47
CA PHE A 197 -5.09 8.31 14.70
C PHE A 197 -6.60 8.43 14.88
N GLU A 198 -7.09 8.03 16.04
CA GLU A 198 -8.43 8.33 16.55
C GLU A 198 -8.31 8.88 17.97
N ASN A 199 -8.89 10.06 18.23
CA ASN A 199 -8.83 10.72 19.54
C ASN A 199 -7.40 10.82 20.14
N GLY A 200 -6.40 11.05 19.28
CA GLY A 200 -4.99 11.16 19.68
C GLY A 200 -4.30 9.83 19.99
N ILE A 201 -4.98 8.69 19.83
CA ILE A 201 -4.41 7.35 19.98
C ILE A 201 -4.15 6.79 18.58
N PHE A 202 -2.96 6.26 18.36
CA PHE A 202 -2.63 5.56 17.12
C PHE A 202 -3.12 4.11 17.24
N THR A 203 -4.25 3.84 16.61
CA THR A 203 -5.04 2.61 16.79
C THR A 203 -5.34 1.89 15.49
N THR A 204 -5.68 0.61 15.57
CA THR A 204 -6.21 -0.13 14.42
C THR A 204 -7.54 0.48 13.98
N VAL A 205 -7.60 0.99 12.75
CA VAL A 205 -8.82 1.55 12.13
C VAL A 205 -9.50 0.57 11.17
N SER A 206 -8.75 -0.41 10.66
CA SER A 206 -9.26 -1.52 9.87
C SER A 206 -8.27 -2.70 9.90
N GLY A 207 -8.72 -3.89 9.51
CA GLY A 207 -7.86 -5.07 9.43
C GLY A 207 -8.63 -6.35 9.75
N SER A 208 -7.90 -7.36 10.23
CA SER A 208 -8.42 -8.67 10.55
C SER A 208 -8.14 -9.09 11.99
N GLY A 209 -8.92 -10.05 12.49
CA GLY A 209 -8.59 -10.80 13.71
C GLY A 209 -7.42 -11.76 13.49
N ALA A 210 -7.33 -12.80 14.32
CA ALA A 210 -6.43 -13.91 14.09
C ALA A 210 -7.08 -14.88 13.09
N ILE A 211 -6.50 -15.03 11.90
CA ILE A 211 -7.00 -15.91 10.84
C ILE A 211 -5.98 -17.02 10.61
N PRO A 212 -6.36 -18.30 10.70
CA PRO A 212 -5.51 -19.39 10.22
C PRO A 212 -5.27 -19.26 8.72
N THR A 213 -4.01 -19.20 8.31
CA THR A 213 -3.63 -18.95 6.92
C THR A 213 -2.58 -19.95 6.46
N VAL A 214 -2.76 -20.51 5.26
CA VAL A 214 -1.77 -21.38 4.61
C VAL A 214 -1.16 -20.62 3.45
N MET A 215 0.17 -20.53 3.45
CA MET A 215 0.92 -19.88 2.39
C MET A 215 1.83 -20.89 1.72
N THR A 216 1.98 -20.80 0.40
CA THR A 216 2.95 -21.61 -0.34
C THR A 216 3.89 -20.68 -1.07
N PHE A 217 5.19 -20.91 -0.92
CA PHE A 217 6.26 -20.14 -1.53
C PHE A 217 7.12 -21.03 -2.41
N SER A 218 7.70 -20.47 -3.47
CA SER A 218 8.87 -21.04 -4.15
C SER A 218 10.11 -20.23 -3.81
N GLN A 219 11.29 -20.84 -3.99
CA GLN A 219 12.54 -20.09 -4.03
C GLN A 219 12.87 -19.74 -5.48
N ASN A 220 13.25 -18.49 -5.71
CA ASN A 220 13.80 -18.07 -7.00
C ASN A 220 15.30 -18.42 -7.12
N GLU A 221 15.91 -18.16 -8.26
CA GLU A 221 17.34 -18.44 -8.52
C GLU A 221 18.31 -17.75 -7.54
N SER A 222 17.87 -16.67 -6.87
CA SER A 222 18.63 -15.99 -5.81
C SER A 222 18.38 -16.54 -4.40
N GLY A 223 17.57 -17.60 -4.26
CA GLY A 223 17.19 -18.18 -2.97
C GLY A 223 16.09 -17.41 -2.23
N ALA A 224 15.56 -16.33 -2.81
CA ALA A 224 14.51 -15.54 -2.17
C ALA A 224 13.13 -16.19 -2.34
N TYR A 225 12.30 -16.08 -1.31
CA TYR A 225 10.96 -16.65 -1.30
C TYR A 225 9.97 -15.78 -2.11
N VAL A 226 9.21 -16.43 -2.99
CA VAL A 226 8.16 -15.82 -3.80
C VAL A 226 6.83 -16.50 -3.47
N LEU A 227 5.83 -15.71 -3.08
CA LEU A 227 4.49 -16.20 -2.76
C LEU A 227 3.82 -16.79 -4.00
N LEU A 228 3.45 -18.06 -3.96
CA LEU A 228 2.66 -18.74 -4.98
C LEU A 228 1.17 -18.75 -4.62
N GLN A 229 0.87 -18.94 -3.34
CA GLN A 229 -0.50 -19.09 -2.88
C GLN A 229 -0.68 -18.56 -1.47
N TYR A 230 -1.82 -17.89 -1.23
CA TYR A 230 -2.28 -17.44 0.07
C TYR A 230 -3.72 -17.93 0.24
N GLN A 231 -3.98 -18.73 1.29
CA GLN A 231 -5.28 -19.36 1.52
C GLN A 231 -5.77 -19.08 2.93
N GLU A 232 -7.01 -18.62 3.04
CA GLU A 232 -7.76 -18.47 4.29
C GLU A 232 -8.96 -19.44 4.28
N PRO A 233 -9.44 -19.90 5.46
CA PRO A 233 -10.66 -20.69 5.55
C PRO A 233 -11.86 -19.88 5.05
N GLN A 234 -12.89 -20.59 4.60
CA GLN A 234 -14.14 -19.98 4.19
C GLN A 234 -14.92 -19.46 5.40
N ASP A 235 -15.81 -18.50 5.21
CA ASP A 235 -16.61 -17.96 6.31
C ASP A 235 -17.84 -18.82 6.67
N GLY A 236 -18.37 -18.55 7.87
CA GLY A 236 -19.66 -19.07 8.33
C GLY A 236 -19.70 -20.60 8.46
N ALA A 237 -20.77 -21.22 7.98
CA ALA A 237 -20.99 -22.67 8.11
C ALA A 237 -19.90 -23.52 7.43
N LEU A 238 -19.13 -22.95 6.49
CA LEU A 238 -18.06 -23.65 5.78
C LEU A 238 -16.69 -23.51 6.47
N TYR A 239 -16.57 -22.70 7.52
CA TYR A 239 -15.31 -22.42 8.22
C TYR A 239 -14.63 -23.67 8.74
N LEU A 240 -15.31 -24.43 9.60
CA LEU A 240 -14.72 -25.62 10.23
C LEU A 240 -14.29 -26.66 9.18
N GLY A 241 -15.09 -26.84 8.13
CA GLY A 241 -14.83 -27.81 7.07
C GLY A 241 -13.65 -27.42 6.18
N SER A 242 -13.52 -26.14 5.82
CA SER A 242 -12.40 -25.64 5.04
C SER A 242 -11.11 -25.61 5.85
N LEU A 243 -11.16 -25.18 7.12
CA LEU A 243 -10.01 -25.15 8.02
C LEU A 243 -9.37 -26.55 8.19
N LYS A 244 -10.17 -27.58 8.44
CA LYS A 244 -9.68 -28.97 8.58
C LYS A 244 -9.11 -29.56 7.29
N LYS A 245 -9.52 -29.05 6.12
CA LYS A 245 -8.95 -29.45 4.83
C LYS A 245 -7.61 -28.76 4.55
N MET A 246 -7.47 -27.53 5.03
CA MET A 246 -6.26 -26.72 4.83
C MET A 246 -5.12 -27.17 5.74
N PHE A 247 -5.41 -27.47 7.01
CA PHE A 247 -4.39 -27.77 8.02
C PHE A 247 -4.27 -29.27 8.31
N PRO A 248 -3.04 -29.80 8.50
CA PRO A 248 -2.84 -31.18 8.93
C PRO A 248 -3.44 -31.41 10.32
N GLN A 249 -3.93 -32.64 10.56
CA GLN A 249 -4.66 -32.98 11.79
C GLN A 249 -3.89 -32.66 13.08
N LYS A 250 -2.56 -32.77 13.06
CA LYS A 250 -1.69 -32.43 14.20
C LYS A 250 -1.79 -30.96 14.63
N LEU A 251 -2.15 -30.04 13.73
CA LEU A 251 -2.28 -28.61 14.00
C LEU A 251 -3.71 -28.18 14.37
N TRP A 252 -4.70 -29.06 14.25
CA TRP A 252 -6.09 -28.74 14.58
C TRP A 252 -6.28 -28.19 16.00
N PRO A 253 -5.60 -28.70 17.05
CA PRO A 253 -5.72 -28.11 18.38
C PRO A 253 -5.29 -26.64 18.44
N GLU A 254 -4.27 -26.24 17.67
CA GLU A 254 -3.76 -24.87 17.67
C GLU A 254 -4.68 -23.92 16.88
N VAL A 255 -5.23 -24.36 15.75
CA VAL A 255 -6.07 -23.48 14.89
C VAL A 255 -7.55 -23.47 15.25
N LEU A 256 -8.04 -24.44 16.04
CA LEU A 256 -9.42 -24.47 16.53
C LEU A 256 -9.59 -23.80 17.90
N THR A 257 -8.50 -23.45 18.57
CA THR A 257 -8.56 -22.77 19.86
C THR A 257 -8.55 -21.26 19.63
N GLU A 258 -9.71 -20.62 19.78
CA GLU A 258 -9.81 -19.17 19.62
C GLU A 258 -9.02 -18.41 20.69
N GLY A 259 -8.38 -17.31 20.28
CA GLY A 259 -7.83 -16.31 21.19
C GLY A 259 -6.49 -16.61 21.85
N LYS A 260 -5.99 -17.87 21.83
CA LYS A 260 -4.72 -18.25 22.48
C LYS A 260 -3.53 -17.42 21.97
N GLN A 261 -3.51 -17.15 20.68
CA GLN A 261 -2.41 -16.47 19.99
C GLN A 261 -2.64 -14.96 19.79
N TYR A 262 -3.80 -14.44 20.17
CA TYR A 262 -4.21 -13.09 19.79
C TYR A 262 -3.33 -11.99 20.41
N SER A 263 -2.86 -12.18 21.64
CA SER A 263 -2.00 -11.21 22.33
C SER A 263 -0.66 -11.02 21.62
N GLU A 264 -0.04 -12.10 21.13
CA GLU A 264 1.24 -12.04 20.42
C GLU A 264 1.10 -11.28 19.09
N LEU A 265 0.05 -11.58 18.32
CA LEU A 265 -0.23 -10.89 17.06
C LEU A 265 -0.49 -9.39 17.28
N VAL A 266 -1.13 -9.02 18.38
CA VAL A 266 -1.34 -7.61 18.78
C VAL A 266 0.00 -6.94 19.08
N THR A 267 0.86 -7.57 19.89
CA THR A 267 2.18 -7.02 20.22
C THR A 267 3.00 -6.74 18.96
N GLN A 268 3.09 -7.69 18.03
CA GLN A 268 3.84 -7.50 16.77
C GLN A 268 3.33 -6.31 15.94
N LYS A 269 2.00 -6.12 15.88
CA LYS A 269 1.39 -4.98 15.20
C LYS A 269 1.70 -3.65 15.89
N GLU A 270 1.58 -3.61 17.21
CA GLU A 270 1.86 -2.41 18.01
C GLU A 270 3.34 -2.00 17.92
N GLU A 271 4.27 -2.97 17.92
CA GLU A 271 5.70 -2.71 17.73
C GLU A 271 6.00 -2.08 16.37
N GLN A 272 5.39 -2.60 15.29
CA GLN A 272 5.52 -2.03 13.95
C GLN A 272 4.92 -0.62 13.86
N ALA A 273 3.76 -0.41 14.46
CA ALA A 273 3.13 0.91 14.53
C ALA A 273 3.98 1.92 15.34
N ALA A 274 4.57 1.51 16.45
CA ALA A 274 5.47 2.33 17.25
C ALA A 274 6.76 2.67 16.48
N ALA A 275 7.33 1.70 15.75
CA ALA A 275 8.48 1.93 14.88
C ALA A 275 8.16 2.93 13.78
N TYR A 276 6.95 2.85 13.19
CA TYR A 276 6.46 3.83 12.23
C TYR A 276 6.37 5.24 12.83
N LEU A 277 5.73 5.41 14.00
CA LEU A 277 5.63 6.72 14.66
C LEU A 277 7.01 7.33 14.93
N LYS A 278 7.96 6.52 15.41
CA LYS A 278 9.35 6.95 15.60
C LYS A 278 9.99 7.41 14.29
N SER A 279 9.74 6.72 13.18
CA SER A 279 10.30 7.06 11.86
C SER A 279 9.82 8.41 11.33
N ILE A 280 8.64 8.86 11.74
CA ILE A 280 8.07 10.18 11.38
C ILE A 280 8.22 11.22 12.49
N GLY A 281 8.95 10.90 13.57
CA GLY A 281 9.22 11.81 14.69
C GLY A 281 7.99 12.12 15.55
N ARG A 282 7.03 11.20 15.65
CA ARG A 282 5.82 11.34 16.48
C ARG A 282 5.92 10.47 17.73
N ASP A 283 5.45 11.04 18.83
CA ASP A 283 5.24 10.34 20.09
C ASP A 283 3.75 10.34 20.43
N ALA A 284 3.15 9.15 20.44
CA ALA A 284 1.75 8.97 20.75
C ALA A 284 1.51 7.56 21.30
N LYS A 285 0.42 7.39 22.05
CA LYS A 285 -0.01 6.07 22.50
C LYS A 285 -0.35 5.21 21.30
N VAL A 286 0.27 4.03 21.22
CA VAL A 286 -0.09 2.96 20.29
C VAL A 286 -0.98 1.96 21.01
N SER A 287 -2.05 1.52 20.35
CA SER A 287 -2.95 0.49 20.90
C SER A 287 -3.70 -0.17 19.75
N ALA A 288 -3.55 -1.47 19.54
CA ALA A 288 -4.36 -2.20 18.57
C ALA A 288 -5.81 -2.40 19.06
N GLY A 289 -6.06 -2.17 20.36
CA GLY A 289 -7.36 -2.31 21.00
C GLY A 289 -8.37 -1.24 20.61
N TYR A 290 -9.64 -1.49 20.93
CA TYR A 290 -10.74 -0.58 20.62
C TYR A 290 -10.59 0.77 21.33
N VAL A 291 -10.67 1.85 20.55
CA VAL A 291 -10.83 3.21 21.07
C VAL A 291 -12.31 3.51 21.20
N GLU A 292 -12.75 3.95 22.39
CA GLU A 292 -14.15 4.25 22.66
C GLU A 292 -14.67 5.37 21.75
N ARG A 293 -15.81 5.13 21.10
CA ARG A 293 -16.46 6.06 20.18
C ARG A 293 -17.84 6.44 20.70
N LYS A 294 -17.99 7.68 21.18
CA LYS A 294 -19.29 8.22 21.58
C LYS A 294 -20.08 8.65 20.35
N LEU A 295 -21.21 8.01 20.09
CA LEU A 295 -22.10 8.43 19.00
C LEU A 295 -22.75 9.78 19.31
N VAL A 296 -23.19 10.48 18.27
CA VAL A 296 -24.05 11.65 18.43
C VAL A 296 -25.42 11.22 18.96
N ASP A 297 -26.00 12.05 19.83
CA ASP A 297 -27.32 11.81 20.40
C ASP A 297 -28.36 12.67 19.68
N ILE A 298 -28.89 12.16 18.56
CA ILE A 298 -29.86 12.84 17.70
C ILE A 298 -30.87 11.83 17.15
N ASN A 299 -31.93 12.32 16.50
CA ASN A 299 -32.90 11.47 15.81
C ASN A 299 -32.21 10.51 14.81
N VAL A 300 -32.60 9.23 14.81
CA VAL A 300 -31.97 8.17 14.00
C VAL A 300 -32.06 8.44 12.50
N GLU A 301 -33.19 8.96 12.01
CA GLU A 301 -33.36 9.30 10.59
C GLU A 301 -32.46 10.48 10.20
N ALA A 302 -32.34 11.48 11.07
CA ALA A 302 -31.40 12.58 10.87
C ALA A 302 -29.94 12.09 10.87
N SER A 303 -29.59 11.15 11.76
CA SER A 303 -28.27 10.52 11.81
C SER A 303 -27.96 9.75 10.51
N ASN A 304 -28.90 8.93 10.03
CA ASN A 304 -28.73 8.19 8.77
C ASN A 304 -28.54 9.13 7.58
N LYS A 305 -29.33 10.20 7.49
CA LYS A 305 -29.13 11.23 6.45
C LYS A 305 -27.74 11.86 6.55
N LEU A 306 -27.33 12.26 7.74
CA LEU A 306 -26.09 12.99 7.95
C LEU A 306 -24.84 12.13 7.69
N PHE A 307 -24.82 10.90 8.19
CA PHE A 307 -23.62 10.05 8.17
C PHE A 307 -23.60 8.99 7.07
N ALA A 308 -24.75 8.66 6.45
CA ALA A 308 -24.83 7.66 5.39
C ALA A 308 -25.28 8.21 4.03
N GLU A 309 -26.16 9.22 3.99
CA GLU A 309 -26.64 9.77 2.71
C GLU A 309 -25.76 10.93 2.22
N LEU A 310 -25.59 11.97 3.04
CA LEU A 310 -24.81 13.15 2.67
C LEU A 310 -23.33 12.82 2.46
N THR A 311 -22.78 11.85 3.20
CA THR A 311 -21.39 11.42 3.07
C THR A 311 -21.07 10.73 1.74
N LYS A 312 -22.07 10.19 1.02
CA LYS A 312 -21.84 9.55 -0.29
C LYS A 312 -21.35 10.52 -1.37
N HIS A 313 -21.74 11.79 -1.24
CA HIS A 313 -21.48 12.83 -2.24
C HIS A 313 -20.61 13.97 -1.71
N ASN A 314 -20.17 13.88 -0.45
CA ASN A 314 -19.36 14.90 0.21
C ASN A 314 -18.15 14.25 0.89
N SER A 315 -17.00 14.34 0.23
CA SER A 315 -15.74 13.74 0.71
C SER A 315 -15.27 14.33 2.05
N PHE A 316 -15.55 15.61 2.31
CA PHE A 316 -15.22 16.25 3.59
C PHE A 316 -16.04 15.63 4.73
N LEU A 317 -17.36 15.49 4.57
CA LEU A 317 -18.20 14.82 5.56
C LEU A 317 -17.84 13.34 5.70
N ASN A 318 -17.56 12.65 4.59
CA ASN A 318 -17.12 11.25 4.61
C ASN A 318 -15.80 11.05 5.37
N SER A 319 -14.92 12.06 5.39
CA SER A 319 -13.65 12.07 6.12
C SER A 319 -13.81 12.46 7.59
N CYS A 320 -14.94 13.04 8.00
CA CYS A 320 -15.25 13.27 9.40
C CYS A 320 -15.72 11.98 10.08
N PRO A 321 -15.35 11.72 11.35
CA PRO A 321 -15.83 10.54 12.06
C PRO A 321 -17.35 10.60 12.23
N TYR A 322 -18.05 9.45 12.15
CA TYR A 322 -19.50 9.41 12.44
C TYR A 322 -19.82 9.47 13.95
N TRP A 323 -18.79 9.62 14.78
CA TRP A 323 -18.83 9.69 16.24
C TRP A 323 -18.22 11.00 16.71
N ILE A 324 -18.58 11.44 17.91
CA ILE A 324 -18.00 12.61 18.57
C ILE A 324 -16.53 12.31 18.86
N GLY A 325 -15.64 13.15 18.33
CA GLY A 325 -14.21 12.96 18.45
C GLY A 325 -13.46 13.41 17.21
N SER A 326 -12.30 12.80 17.00
CA SER A 326 -11.40 13.15 15.89
C SER A 326 -10.73 11.93 15.29
N ARG A 327 -10.36 12.05 14.02
CA ARG A 327 -9.40 11.18 13.36
C ARG A 327 -8.44 12.00 12.50
N GLU A 328 -7.26 11.48 12.23
CA GLU A 328 -6.30 12.14 11.34
C GLU A 328 -6.17 11.40 10.02
N LEU A 329 -5.99 12.15 8.94
CA LEU A 329 -5.71 11.62 7.60
C LEU A 329 -4.51 12.37 7.01
N VAL A 330 -3.66 11.64 6.29
CA VAL A 330 -2.55 12.21 5.53
C VAL A 330 -2.97 12.33 4.06
N GLU A 331 -3.12 13.55 3.58
CA GLU A 331 -3.53 13.87 2.22
C GLU A 331 -2.37 14.56 1.50
N ASN A 332 -1.85 13.94 0.44
CA ASN A 332 -0.73 14.49 -0.34
C ASN A 332 0.49 14.84 0.55
N GLY A 333 0.75 14.04 1.58
CA GLY A 333 1.83 14.25 2.54
C GLY A 333 1.54 15.30 3.63
N VAL A 334 0.35 15.90 3.64
CA VAL A 334 -0.08 16.86 4.67
C VAL A 334 -1.09 16.21 5.60
N ARG A 335 -0.86 16.32 6.90
CA ARG A 335 -1.76 15.79 7.92
C ARG A 335 -2.88 16.77 8.23
N TYR A 336 -4.10 16.24 8.27
CA TYR A 336 -5.30 16.97 8.69
C TYR A 336 -6.01 16.24 9.81
N ILE A 337 -6.62 17.01 10.70
CA ILE A 337 -7.43 16.51 11.80
C ILE A 337 -8.89 16.75 11.43
N TYR A 338 -9.65 15.67 11.27
CA TYR A 338 -11.08 15.70 11.02
C TYR A 338 -11.83 15.49 12.32
N LYS A 339 -12.81 16.35 12.60
CA LYS A 339 -13.54 16.35 13.87
C LYS A 339 -15.04 16.38 13.66
N THR A 340 -15.74 15.71 14.56
CA THR A 340 -17.19 15.80 14.71
C THR A 340 -17.48 16.16 16.16
N THR A 341 -18.24 17.22 16.38
CA THR A 341 -18.68 17.65 17.71
C THR A 341 -20.19 17.84 17.74
N GLN A 342 -20.77 17.72 18.94
CA GLN A 342 -22.19 17.96 19.19
C GLN A 342 -22.32 19.08 20.23
N SER A 343 -23.24 20.00 19.97
CA SER A 343 -23.62 21.09 20.87
C SER A 343 -25.12 21.40 20.71
N LYS A 344 -25.58 22.53 21.23
CA LYS A 344 -26.96 23.01 21.08
C LYS A 344 -26.97 24.39 20.42
N THR A 345 -27.96 24.63 19.57
CA THR A 345 -28.27 25.98 19.08
C THR A 345 -28.93 26.81 20.18
N ALA A 346 -28.99 28.14 19.98
CA ALA A 346 -29.62 29.05 20.95
C ALA A 346 -31.12 28.76 21.20
N ASP A 347 -31.80 28.19 20.20
CA ASP A 347 -33.20 27.73 20.27
C ASP A 347 -33.33 26.26 20.70
N GLY A 348 -32.26 25.63 21.19
CA GLY A 348 -32.29 24.34 21.88
C GLY A 348 -32.21 23.09 20.99
N TYR A 349 -32.06 23.24 19.68
CA TYR A 349 -31.89 22.11 18.77
C TYR A 349 -30.46 21.54 18.83
N ASP A 350 -30.31 20.26 18.50
CA ASP A 350 -28.99 19.65 18.35
C ASP A 350 -28.22 20.28 17.19
N LEU A 351 -26.95 20.55 17.44
CA LEU A 351 -26.03 21.12 16.47
C LEU A 351 -24.84 20.17 16.30
N ILE A 352 -24.72 19.58 15.11
CA ILE A 352 -23.56 18.75 14.73
C ILE A 352 -22.59 19.60 13.92
N ILE A 353 -21.33 19.64 14.34
CA ILE A 353 -20.30 20.45 13.71
C ILE A 353 -19.20 19.53 13.21
N PHE A 354 -18.93 19.64 11.91
CA PHE A 354 -17.83 18.97 11.23
C PHE A 354 -16.70 19.97 10.99
N GLN A 355 -15.46 19.58 11.26
CA GLN A 355 -14.30 20.42 11.02
C GLN A 355 -13.15 19.64 10.39
N LYS A 356 -12.43 20.29 9.48
CA LYS A 356 -11.11 19.90 9.01
C LYS A 356 -10.14 20.94 9.50
N ASN A 357 -9.14 20.53 10.26
CA ASN A 357 -8.12 21.40 10.84
C ASN A 357 -6.73 21.00 10.35
N LYS A 358 -5.83 21.98 10.29
CA LYS A 358 -4.38 21.71 10.26
C LYS A 358 -3.89 21.29 11.65
N GLU A 359 -2.66 20.79 11.72
CA GLU A 359 -2.03 20.41 12.99
C GLU A 359 -1.86 21.59 13.96
N ASP A 360 -1.69 22.81 13.44
CA ASP A 360 -1.63 24.04 14.25
C ASP A 360 -3.00 24.49 14.81
N GLY A 361 -4.07 23.73 14.52
CA GLY A 361 -5.43 24.02 14.96
C GLY A 361 -6.24 24.88 14.00
N SER A 362 -5.63 25.48 12.97
CA SER A 362 -6.32 26.33 12.00
C SER A 362 -7.43 25.56 11.28
N ILE A 363 -8.63 26.13 11.26
CA ILE A 363 -9.79 25.57 10.55
C ILE A 363 -9.60 25.78 9.05
N VAL A 364 -9.64 24.68 8.30
CA VAL A 364 -9.60 24.67 6.82
C VAL A 364 -11.01 24.67 6.27
N THR A 365 -11.90 23.89 6.87
CA THR A 365 -13.29 23.75 6.45
C THR A 365 -14.13 23.43 7.68
N GLU A 366 -15.32 24.01 7.74
CA GLU A 366 -16.32 23.76 8.78
C GLU A 366 -17.69 23.61 8.13
N SER A 367 -18.53 22.75 8.68
CA SER A 367 -19.94 22.66 8.32
C SER A 367 -20.77 22.36 9.56
N LYS A 368 -21.89 23.08 9.72
CA LYS A 368 -22.76 23.01 10.88
C LYS A 368 -24.15 22.54 10.46
N PHE A 369 -24.68 21.53 11.14
CA PHE A 369 -26.00 21.00 10.88
C PHE A 369 -26.88 21.13 12.11
N LYS A 370 -27.92 21.95 12.01
CA LYS A 370 -29.01 22.00 12.98
C LYS A 370 -29.97 20.86 12.72
N ILE A 371 -30.28 20.06 13.73
CA ILE A 371 -31.19 18.93 13.59
C ILE A 371 -32.61 19.36 13.97
N VAL A 372 -33.51 19.42 12.99
CA VAL A 372 -34.93 19.79 13.21
C VAL A 372 -35.79 18.57 12.93
N GLY A 373 -36.24 17.89 13.99
CA GLY A 373 -36.95 16.62 13.86
C GLY A 373 -36.05 15.54 13.26
N ASN A 374 -36.39 15.09 12.05
CA ASN A 374 -35.63 14.11 11.27
C ASN A 374 -34.81 14.73 10.12
N GLU A 375 -34.70 16.05 10.06
CA GLU A 375 -33.99 16.77 9.00
C GLU A 375 -32.73 17.46 9.53
N PRO A 376 -31.53 17.09 9.05
CA PRO A 376 -30.33 17.90 9.24
C PRO A 376 -30.36 19.10 8.28
N GLN A 377 -30.35 20.31 8.84
CA GLN A 377 -30.33 21.57 8.10
C GLN A 377 -28.94 22.19 8.19
N LEU A 378 -28.27 22.37 7.05
CA LEU A 378 -27.01 23.11 6.99
C LEU A 378 -27.24 24.57 7.40
N ILE A 379 -26.43 25.09 8.31
CA ILE A 379 -26.46 26.47 8.78
C ILE A 379 -25.07 27.10 8.72
N ASP A 380 -25.02 28.43 8.69
CA ASP A 380 -23.77 29.22 8.65
C ASP A 380 -23.04 29.26 10.01
#